data_AF-A0A2T3W4Y0-F1
#
_entry.id   AF-A0A2T3W4Y0-F1
#
_cell.length_a   1.000
_cell.length_b   1.000
_cell.length_c   1.000
_cell.angle_alpha   90.00
_cell.angle_beta   90.00
_cell.angle_gamma   90.00
#
_symmetry.space_group_name_H-M   'P 1'
#
loop_
_entity.id
_entity.type
_entity.pdbx_description
1 polymer ?
#
loop_
_entity_poly.entity_id
_entity_poly.type
_entity_poly.pdbx_seq_one_letter_code
_entity_poly.pdbx_strand_id
1 'polypeptide(L)'
;MAEDGKLAALNTAVRDMLHAFAQEQAGGAEIHVAVLAFSGREARVHVPLKPARDVKFEALDAKGHTPLGSVLTLTTRILDNRNLVPGRAYRPTVVLVSDGVPTDEWEAPLEGLLTSPRASKAVRLALAVGEDADLKVLTRFAGEDHVRRAAEARQLRRFFRFVTMSVTARSRSATPDQVVTLPDLGADDGFDDLDL
;
A
#
# COMPACT_ATOMS: atom_id res chain seq x y z
N MET A 1 7.63 20.09 -11.21
CA MET A 1 6.72 20.83 -10.28
C MET A 1 5.54 19.97 -9.83
N ALA A 2 4.66 19.48 -10.72
CA ALA A 2 3.51 18.66 -10.31
C ALA A 2 3.89 17.25 -9.80
N GLU A 3 4.90 16.61 -10.41
CA GLU A 3 5.39 15.30 -9.96
C GLU A 3 6.13 15.38 -8.61
N ASP A 4 6.96 16.41 -8.43
CA ASP A 4 7.68 16.64 -7.16
C ASP A 4 6.73 16.81 -5.97
N GLY A 5 5.61 17.52 -6.20
CA GLY A 5 4.57 17.71 -5.19
C GLY A 5 3.86 16.41 -4.78
N LYS A 6 3.63 15.50 -5.73
CA LYS A 6 2.98 14.20 -5.48
C LYS A 6 3.91 13.25 -4.73
N LEU A 7 5.19 13.19 -5.11
CA LEU A 7 6.19 12.39 -4.40
C LEU A 7 6.41 12.91 -2.97
N ALA A 8 6.48 14.23 -2.79
CA ALA A 8 6.55 14.83 -1.46
C ALA A 8 5.32 14.49 -0.62
N ALA A 9 4.11 14.59 -1.20
CA ALA A 9 2.87 14.20 -0.53
C ALA A 9 2.85 12.71 -0.16
N LEU A 10 3.35 11.83 -1.03
CA LEU A 10 3.49 10.40 -0.76
C LEU A 10 4.44 10.14 0.41
N ASN A 11 5.61 10.77 0.39
CA ASN A 11 6.59 10.64 1.47
C ASN A 11 6.03 11.11 2.81
N THR A 12 5.32 12.24 2.84
CA THR A 12 4.64 12.72 4.05
C THR A 12 3.56 11.75 4.50
N ALA A 13 2.68 11.31 3.60
CA ALA A 13 1.59 10.39 3.94
C ALA A 13 2.08 9.04 4.48
N VAL A 14 3.17 8.50 3.92
CA VAL A 14 3.80 7.26 4.42
C VAL A 14 4.39 7.48 5.81
N ARG A 15 5.06 8.62 6.07
CA ARG A 15 5.57 8.95 7.41
C ARG A 15 4.46 9.06 8.44
N ASP A 16 3.38 9.76 8.11
CA ASP A 16 2.24 9.96 8.99
C ASP A 16 1.58 8.61 9.33
N MET A 17 1.38 7.75 8.33
CA MET A 17 0.88 6.39 8.51
C MET A 17 1.80 5.56 9.42
N LEU A 18 3.11 5.57 9.18
CA LEU A 18 4.08 4.85 9.99
C LEU A 18 4.10 5.34 11.44
N HIS A 19 4.01 6.66 11.64
CA HIS A 19 3.92 7.25 12.97
C HIS A 19 2.65 6.80 13.69
N ALA A 20 1.49 6.86 13.02
CA ALA A 20 0.23 6.39 13.59
C ALA A 20 0.28 4.90 13.98
N PHE A 21 0.85 4.05 13.12
CA PHE A 21 1.04 2.63 13.43
C PHE A 21 2.04 2.38 14.57
N ALA A 22 3.05 3.23 14.73
CA ALA A 22 4.00 3.12 15.85
C ALA A 22 3.39 3.48 17.20
N GLN A 23 2.44 4.43 17.22
CA GLN A 23 1.69 4.83 18.42
C GLN A 23 0.60 3.82 18.81
N GLU A 24 0.29 2.87 17.93
CA GLU A 24 -0.70 1.83 18.19
C GLU A 24 -0.16 0.81 19.22
N GLN A 25 -0.26 1.14 20.51
CA GLN A 25 0.05 0.24 21.62
C GLN A 25 -0.89 0.42 22.83
N ALA A 26 -1.73 -0.60 23.04
CA ALA A 26 -1.99 -1.31 24.30
C ALA A 26 -3.36 -2.01 24.23
N GLY A 27 -3.40 -3.24 23.70
CA GLY A 27 -4.61 -4.10 23.73
C GLY A 27 -4.94 -4.88 22.44
N GLY A 28 -4.30 -4.54 21.31
CA GLY A 28 -4.52 -5.17 19.99
C GLY A 28 -3.29 -5.87 19.40
N ALA A 29 -3.39 -6.33 18.16
CA ALA A 29 -2.30 -6.94 17.41
C ALA A 29 -1.22 -5.91 17.01
N GLU A 30 0.06 -6.28 17.15
CA GLU A 30 1.18 -5.45 16.71
C GLU A 30 1.18 -5.29 15.18
N ILE A 31 1.30 -4.06 14.69
CA ILE A 31 1.33 -3.76 13.26
C ILE A 31 2.77 -3.88 12.74
N HIS A 32 2.96 -4.74 11.74
CA HIS A 32 4.22 -4.91 11.02
C HIS A 32 4.13 -4.27 9.64
N VAL A 33 5.17 -3.56 9.21
CA VAL A 33 5.19 -2.83 7.94
C VAL A 33 6.46 -3.16 7.16
N ALA A 34 6.29 -3.37 5.85
CA ALA A 34 7.35 -3.38 4.86
C ALA A 34 7.05 -2.31 3.81
N VAL A 35 8.09 -1.65 3.30
CA VAL A 35 7.98 -0.71 2.18
C VAL A 35 8.82 -1.25 1.04
N LEU A 36 8.18 -1.49 -0.10
CA LEU A 36 8.86 -1.87 -1.33
C LEU A 36 8.88 -0.66 -2.25
N ALA A 37 10.06 -0.31 -2.75
CA ALA A 37 10.24 0.77 -3.70
C ALA A 37 10.61 0.18 -5.06
N PHE A 38 9.99 0.67 -6.12
CA PHE A 38 10.25 0.21 -7.48
C PHE A 38 10.25 1.43 -8.40
N SER A 39 11.40 1.67 -9.01
CA SER A 39 11.65 2.83 -9.86
C SER A 39 12.94 2.57 -10.66
N GLY A 40 13.10 3.14 -11.85
CA GLY A 40 14.26 2.85 -12.69
C GLY A 40 14.27 1.39 -13.16
N ARG A 41 15.35 0.67 -12.84
CA ARG A 41 15.60 -0.69 -13.36
C ARG A 41 15.35 -1.80 -12.35
N GLU A 42 14.97 -1.48 -11.12
CA GLU A 42 14.86 -2.47 -10.06
C GLU A 42 13.70 -2.20 -9.10
N ALA A 43 13.22 -3.27 -8.48
CA ALA A 43 12.42 -3.23 -7.27
C ALA A 43 13.29 -3.65 -6.09
N ARG A 44 13.15 -2.98 -4.95
CA ARG A 44 13.92 -3.25 -3.74
C ARG A 44 13.06 -3.18 -2.49
N VAL A 45 13.52 -3.87 -1.45
CA VAL A 45 12.98 -3.73 -0.10
C VAL A 45 13.57 -2.45 0.50
N HIS A 46 12.79 -1.36 0.51
CA HIS A 46 13.20 -0.08 1.08
C HIS A 46 13.16 -0.11 2.60
N VAL A 47 12.12 -0.73 3.15
CA VAL A 47 12.02 -1.05 4.58
C VAL A 47 11.65 -2.53 4.71
N PRO A 48 12.47 -3.35 5.40
CA PRO A 48 12.15 -4.75 5.64
C PRO A 48 10.95 -4.87 6.58
N LEU A 49 10.19 -5.97 6.45
CA LEU A 49 9.03 -6.24 7.31
C LEU A 49 9.46 -6.30 8.78
N LYS A 50 8.94 -5.38 9.58
CA LYS A 50 9.22 -5.28 11.03
C LYS A 50 8.12 -4.50 11.75
N PRO A 51 8.08 -4.51 13.10
CA PRO A 51 7.13 -3.68 13.85
C PRO A 51 7.20 -2.21 13.44
N ALA A 52 6.05 -1.55 13.31
CA ALA A 52 5.96 -0.15 12.87
C ALA A 52 6.81 0.80 13.76
N ARG A 53 6.85 0.53 15.07
CA ARG A 53 7.70 1.25 16.04
C ARG A 53 9.20 1.21 15.74
N ASP A 54 9.67 0.20 15.02
CA ASP A 54 11.09 -0.01 14.69
C ASP A 54 11.42 0.44 13.25
N VAL A 55 10.43 0.98 12.53
CA VAL A 55 10.62 1.50 11.18
C VAL A 55 11.34 2.84 11.23
N LYS A 56 12.45 2.90 10.51
CA LYS A 56 13.12 4.14 10.11
C LYS A 56 12.88 4.30 8.62
N PHE A 57 12.13 5.33 8.24
CA PHE A 57 11.76 5.56 6.85
C PHE A 57 12.54 6.74 6.27
N GLU A 58 13.30 6.46 5.23
CA GLU A 58 13.93 7.47 4.40
C GLU A 58 13.00 7.83 3.25
N ALA A 59 13.04 9.09 2.80
CA ALA A 59 12.20 9.54 1.69
C ALA A 59 12.45 8.69 0.44
N LEU A 60 11.37 8.25 -0.19
CA LEU A 60 11.39 7.64 -1.50
C LEU A 60 11.79 8.67 -2.55
N ASP A 61 12.52 8.18 -3.54
CA ASP A 61 12.91 8.92 -4.72
C ASP A 61 12.33 8.23 -5.96
N ALA A 62 11.82 9.02 -6.89
CA ALA A 62 11.25 8.55 -8.14
C ALA A 62 12.28 8.71 -9.25
N LYS A 63 12.73 7.58 -9.77
CA LYS A 63 13.55 7.51 -10.98
C LYS A 63 12.65 6.86 -12.03
N GLY A 64 12.50 7.48 -13.20
CA GLY A 64 11.52 7.03 -14.22
C GLY A 64 11.57 5.52 -14.51
N HIS A 65 10.54 4.99 -15.17
CA HIS A 65 10.22 3.55 -15.30
C HIS A 65 9.58 2.93 -14.05
N THR A 66 8.79 1.89 -14.29
CA THR A 66 7.87 1.28 -13.33
C THR A 66 8.02 -0.25 -13.41
N PRO A 67 9.07 -0.86 -12.81
CA PRO A 67 9.31 -2.30 -12.85
C PRO A 67 8.34 -3.07 -11.93
N LEU A 68 7.07 -3.12 -12.36
CA LEU A 68 5.95 -3.66 -11.60
C LEU A 68 6.04 -5.18 -11.41
N GLY A 69 6.42 -5.93 -12.45
CA GLY A 69 6.58 -7.38 -12.37
C GLY A 69 7.61 -7.78 -11.30
N SER A 70 8.70 -7.03 -11.24
CA SER A 70 9.76 -7.20 -10.25
C SER A 70 9.24 -6.97 -8.81
N VAL A 71 8.47 -5.92 -8.56
CA VAL A 71 7.94 -5.65 -7.21
C VAL A 71 6.84 -6.64 -6.80
N LEU A 72 6.01 -7.09 -7.73
CA LEU A 72 5.00 -8.12 -7.48
C LEU A 72 5.66 -9.44 -7.07
N THR A 73 6.74 -9.82 -7.76
CA THR A 73 7.54 -11.00 -7.42
C THR A 73 8.13 -10.90 -6.01
N LEU A 74 8.70 -9.75 -5.63
CA LEU A 74 9.22 -9.53 -4.27
C LEU A 74 8.12 -9.58 -3.22
N THR A 75 6.95 -8.99 -3.53
CA THR A 75 5.79 -8.99 -2.65
C THR A 75 5.33 -10.42 -2.35
N THR A 76 5.17 -11.25 -3.38
CA THR A 76 4.79 -12.67 -3.21
C THR A 76 5.78 -13.42 -2.34
N ARG A 77 7.09 -13.24 -2.56
CA ARG A 77 8.13 -13.89 -1.74
C ARG A 77 8.04 -13.50 -0.27
N ILE A 78 7.76 -12.24 0.06
CA ILE A 78 7.62 -11.78 1.45
C ILE A 78 6.38 -12.40 2.09
N LEU A 79 5.23 -12.36 1.40
CA LEU A 79 3.95 -12.85 1.94
C LEU A 79 3.91 -14.37 2.12
N ASP A 80 4.59 -15.13 1.25
CA ASP A 80 4.67 -16.58 1.36
C ASP A 80 5.70 -17.07 2.40
N ASN A 81 6.63 -16.21 2.81
CA ASN A 81 7.65 -16.58 3.78
C ASN A 81 7.08 -16.65 5.20
N ARG A 82 6.93 -17.86 5.73
CA ARG A 82 6.38 -18.11 7.09
C ARG A 82 7.21 -17.54 8.24
N ASN A 83 8.50 -17.28 8.00
CA ASN A 83 9.36 -16.66 9.01
C ASN A 83 9.12 -15.14 9.09
N LEU A 84 8.70 -14.52 7.98
CA LEU A 84 8.37 -13.10 7.91
C LEU A 84 6.90 -12.84 8.22
N VAL A 85 6.00 -13.63 7.64
CA VAL A 85 4.55 -13.57 7.86
C VAL A 85 4.09 -14.89 8.48
N PRO A 86 4.01 -15.00 9.82
CA PRO A 86 3.59 -16.22 10.50
C PRO A 86 2.16 -16.66 10.13
N GLY A 87 1.84 -17.93 10.36
CA GLY A 87 0.47 -18.45 10.13
C GLY A 87 -0.62 -17.80 10.99
N ARG A 88 -0.25 -17.26 12.15
CA ARG A 88 -1.14 -16.52 13.07
C ARG A 88 -1.31 -15.04 12.73
N ALA A 89 -0.55 -14.54 11.74
CA ALA A 89 -0.66 -13.15 11.33
C ALA A 89 -2.05 -12.90 10.75
N TYR A 90 -2.62 -11.73 11.04
CA TYR A 90 -3.85 -11.31 10.39
C TYR A 90 -3.63 -11.20 8.88
N ARG A 91 -4.74 -11.25 8.13
CA ARG A 91 -4.71 -11.17 6.67
C ARG A 91 -3.91 -9.94 6.23
N PRO A 92 -2.81 -10.11 5.46
CA PRO A 92 -1.99 -8.99 5.04
C PRO A 92 -2.77 -8.00 4.19
N THR A 93 -2.36 -6.74 4.20
CA THR A 93 -2.87 -5.71 3.29
C THR A 93 -1.73 -5.20 2.43
N VAL A 94 -1.88 -5.31 1.12
CA VAL A 94 -0.94 -4.81 0.13
C VAL A 94 -1.52 -3.57 -0.51
N VAL A 95 -0.81 -2.46 -0.40
CA VAL A 95 -1.17 -1.18 -1.01
C VAL A 95 -0.20 -0.92 -2.16
N LEU A 96 -0.73 -0.85 -3.39
CA LEU A 96 0.04 -0.51 -4.58
C LEU A 96 -0.22 0.95 -4.94
N VAL A 97 0.84 1.76 -5.00
CA VAL A 97 0.77 3.16 -5.46
C VAL A 97 1.60 3.27 -6.73
N SER A 98 0.96 3.60 -7.85
CA SER A 98 1.62 3.61 -9.17
C SER A 98 0.85 4.46 -10.18
N ASP A 99 1.50 4.89 -11.25
CA ASP A 99 0.87 5.47 -12.46
C ASP A 99 0.20 4.40 -13.33
N GLY A 100 0.46 3.12 -13.07
CA GLY A 100 -0.14 2.00 -13.78
C GLY A 100 0.50 1.67 -15.13
N VAL A 101 1.67 2.24 -15.44
CA VAL A 101 2.36 2.01 -16.73
C VAL A 101 3.59 1.13 -16.51
N PRO A 102 3.44 -0.21 -16.42
CA PRO A 102 4.56 -1.11 -16.16
C PRO A 102 5.58 -1.11 -17.29
N THR A 103 6.85 -1.26 -16.93
CA THR A 103 7.99 -1.27 -17.88
C THR A 103 8.72 -2.61 -17.97
N ASP A 104 8.21 -3.63 -17.29
CA ASP A 104 8.67 -5.02 -17.33
C ASP A 104 7.49 -5.98 -17.51
N GLU A 105 7.77 -7.26 -17.72
CA GLU A 105 6.75 -8.32 -17.81
C GLU A 105 6.07 -8.48 -16.44
N TRP A 106 4.82 -8.05 -16.33
CA TRP A 106 4.11 -7.95 -15.05
C TRP A 106 2.97 -8.97 -14.93
N GLU A 107 2.43 -9.47 -16.03
CA GLU A 107 1.28 -10.37 -16.05
C GLU A 107 1.57 -11.67 -15.32
N ALA A 108 2.70 -12.31 -15.59
CA ALA A 108 3.07 -13.56 -14.93
C ALA A 108 3.39 -13.37 -13.43
N PRO A 109 4.15 -12.34 -13.00
CA PRO A 109 4.29 -12.00 -11.58
C PRO A 109 2.97 -11.69 -10.88
N LEU A 110 2.04 -10.98 -11.55
CA LEU A 110 0.72 -10.71 -11.00
C LEU A 110 -0.06 -12.01 -10.81
N GLU A 111 -0.12 -12.86 -11.82
CA GLU A 111 -0.80 -14.14 -11.73
C GLU A 111 -0.22 -15.01 -10.60
N GLY A 112 1.11 -15.02 -10.46
CA GLY A 112 1.79 -15.69 -9.35
C GLY A 112 1.39 -15.15 -7.98
N LEU A 113 1.20 -13.83 -7.84
CA LEU A 113 0.69 -13.21 -6.62
C LEU A 113 -0.78 -13.59 -6.35
N LEU A 114 -1.62 -13.57 -7.38
CA LEU A 114 -3.06 -13.85 -7.28
C LEU A 114 -3.37 -15.33 -7.00
N THR A 115 -2.51 -16.24 -7.43
CA THR A 115 -2.67 -17.70 -7.25
C THR A 115 -1.82 -18.27 -6.11
N SER A 116 -0.94 -17.47 -5.51
CA SER A 116 -0.07 -17.92 -4.42
C SER A 116 -0.88 -18.39 -3.19
N PRO A 117 -0.47 -19.47 -2.50
CA PRO A 117 -1.23 -20.02 -1.37
C PRO A 117 -1.49 -19.06 -0.21
N ARG A 118 -0.59 -18.10 0.04
CA ARG A 118 -0.74 -17.11 1.12
C ARG A 118 -0.92 -15.70 0.57
N ALA A 119 -0.16 -15.30 -0.45
CA ALA A 119 -0.26 -13.95 -1.00
C ALA A 119 -1.63 -13.66 -1.63
N SER A 120 -2.29 -14.67 -2.22
CA SER A 120 -3.65 -14.52 -2.78
C SER A 120 -4.68 -14.08 -1.76
N LYS A 121 -4.47 -14.37 -0.47
CA LYS A 121 -5.38 -14.06 0.63
C LYS A 121 -5.28 -12.60 1.06
N ALA A 122 -4.21 -11.88 0.70
CA ALA A 122 -4.02 -10.50 1.11
C ALA A 122 -5.14 -9.61 0.55
N VAL A 123 -5.57 -8.63 1.37
CA VAL A 123 -6.38 -7.51 0.87
C VAL A 123 -5.48 -6.68 -0.04
N ARG A 124 -5.93 -6.39 -1.25
CA ARG A 124 -5.17 -5.61 -2.24
C ARG A 124 -5.90 -4.30 -2.49
N LEU A 125 -5.20 -3.19 -2.28
CA LEU A 125 -5.70 -1.84 -2.54
C LEU A 125 -4.75 -1.16 -3.52
N ALA A 126 -5.28 -0.39 -4.47
CA ALA A 126 -4.46 0.37 -5.41
C ALA A 126 -4.83 1.85 -5.43
N LEU A 127 -3.80 2.70 -5.50
CA LEU A 127 -3.90 4.12 -5.76
C LEU A 127 -3.20 4.45 -7.08
N ALA A 128 -4.00 4.85 -8.06
CA ALA A 128 -3.54 5.36 -9.34
C ALA A 128 -3.11 6.83 -9.16
N VAL A 129 -1.84 7.16 -9.41
CA VAL A 129 -1.30 8.51 -9.24
C VAL A 129 -1.18 9.21 -10.59
N GLY A 130 -1.87 10.34 -10.75
CA GLY A 130 -1.92 11.06 -12.03
C GLY A 130 -3.29 11.01 -12.70
N GLU A 131 -3.56 12.01 -13.54
CA GLU A 131 -4.79 12.05 -14.35
C GLU A 131 -4.76 11.00 -15.46
N ASP A 132 -3.59 10.79 -16.04
CA ASP A 132 -3.33 9.84 -17.13
C ASP A 132 -2.98 8.43 -16.62
N ALA A 133 -3.19 8.15 -15.34
CA ALA A 133 -2.84 6.87 -14.76
C ALA A 133 -3.66 5.72 -15.37
N ASP A 134 -2.98 4.67 -15.81
CA ASP A 134 -3.59 3.48 -16.41
C ASP A 134 -4.17 2.58 -15.31
N LEU A 135 -5.50 2.51 -15.28
CA LEU A 135 -6.21 1.73 -14.28
C LEU A 135 -6.23 0.24 -14.61
N LYS A 136 -5.95 -0.18 -15.86
CA LYS A 136 -6.13 -1.58 -16.28
C LYS A 136 -5.32 -2.55 -15.43
N VAL A 137 -4.04 -2.25 -15.21
CA VAL A 137 -3.16 -3.09 -14.40
C VAL A 137 -3.53 -3.05 -12.92
N LEU A 138 -3.90 -1.86 -12.41
CA LEU A 138 -4.27 -1.65 -11.01
C LEU A 138 -5.60 -2.36 -10.67
N THR A 139 -6.56 -2.34 -11.59
CA THR A 139 -7.83 -3.06 -11.49
C THR A 139 -7.60 -4.56 -11.53
N ARG A 140 -6.67 -5.06 -12.36
CA ARG A 140 -6.33 -6.49 -12.35
C ARG A 140 -5.65 -6.92 -11.04
N PHE A 141 -4.93 -6.01 -10.38
CA PHE A 141 -4.30 -6.25 -9.09
C PHE A 141 -5.29 -6.23 -7.91
N ALA A 142 -6.09 -5.18 -7.78
CA ALA A 142 -6.93 -4.94 -6.60
C ALA A 142 -8.41 -5.35 -6.79
N GLY A 143 -8.90 -5.40 -8.02
CA GLY A 143 -10.34 -5.42 -8.33
C GLY A 143 -10.92 -4.01 -8.41
N GLU A 144 -12.01 -3.85 -9.17
CA GLU A 144 -12.59 -2.54 -9.53
C GLU A 144 -12.95 -1.68 -8.31
N ASP A 145 -13.58 -2.28 -7.30
CA ASP A 145 -13.99 -1.57 -6.07
C ASP A 145 -12.81 -1.11 -5.20
N HIS A 146 -11.60 -1.65 -5.44
CA HIS A 146 -10.41 -1.44 -4.62
C HIS A 146 -9.31 -0.64 -5.34
N VAL A 147 -9.66 0.08 -6.42
CA VAL A 147 -8.80 1.07 -7.07
C VAL A 147 -9.36 2.47 -6.83
N ARG A 148 -8.49 3.42 -6.47
CA ARG A 148 -8.84 4.84 -6.46
C ARG A 148 -7.81 5.65 -7.25
N ARG A 149 -8.24 6.78 -7.80
CA ARG A 149 -7.36 7.72 -8.52
C ARG A 149 -7.08 8.94 -7.64
N ALA A 150 -5.83 9.35 -7.60
CA ALA A 150 -5.37 10.61 -7.01
C ALA A 150 -4.73 11.46 -8.11
N ALA A 151 -5.48 12.45 -8.60
CA ALA A 151 -4.96 13.51 -9.45
C ALA A 151 -4.11 14.50 -8.63
N GLU A 152 -4.44 14.68 -7.35
CA GLU A 152 -3.84 15.68 -6.46
C GLU A 152 -3.25 15.09 -5.17
N ALA A 153 -2.32 15.84 -4.56
CA ALA A 153 -1.69 15.49 -3.29
C ALA A 153 -2.70 15.29 -2.14
N ARG A 154 -3.80 16.05 -2.12
CA ARG A 154 -4.85 15.92 -1.09
C ARG A 154 -5.50 14.53 -1.14
N GLN A 155 -5.85 14.05 -2.32
CA GLN A 155 -6.48 12.74 -2.53
C GLN A 155 -5.54 11.60 -2.11
N LEU A 156 -4.25 11.73 -2.40
CA LEU A 156 -3.23 10.78 -1.96
C LEU A 156 -3.18 10.69 -0.43
N ARG A 157 -3.09 11.84 0.26
CA ARG A 157 -3.08 11.88 1.73
C ARG A 157 -4.34 11.26 2.32
N ARG A 158 -5.50 11.52 1.73
CA ARG A 158 -6.78 10.95 2.16
C ARG A 158 -6.84 9.43 2.01
N PHE A 159 -6.32 8.90 0.91
CA PHE A 159 -6.20 7.46 0.72
C PHE A 159 -5.34 6.80 1.80
N PHE A 160 -4.16 7.37 2.10
CA PHE A 160 -3.30 6.84 3.17
C PHE A 160 -3.91 6.98 4.56
N ARG A 161 -4.65 8.06 4.83
CA ARG A 161 -5.43 8.23 6.07
C ARG A 161 -6.46 7.10 6.21
N PHE A 162 -7.20 6.79 5.15
CA PHE A 162 -8.13 5.67 5.13
C PHE A 162 -7.45 4.32 5.38
N VAL A 163 -6.32 4.06 4.72
CA VAL A 163 -5.53 2.83 4.94
C VAL A 163 -5.10 2.74 6.41
N THR A 164 -4.61 3.85 6.98
CA THR A 164 -4.18 3.93 8.37
C THR A 164 -5.33 3.56 9.31
N MET A 165 -6.47 4.24 9.19
CA MET A 165 -7.65 3.97 10.02
C MET A 165 -8.16 2.54 9.85
N SER A 166 -8.20 2.02 8.62
CA SER A 166 -8.69 0.66 8.33
C SER A 166 -7.77 -0.44 8.89
N VAL A 167 -6.45 -0.22 8.87
CA VAL A 167 -5.48 -1.15 9.47
C VAL A 167 -5.52 -1.05 11.00
N THR A 168 -5.57 0.14 11.57
CA THR A 168 -5.68 0.36 13.02
C THR A 168 -6.98 -0.20 13.60
N ALA A 169 -8.12 -0.03 12.91
CA ALA A 169 -9.38 -0.63 13.34
C ALA A 169 -9.29 -2.17 13.36
N ARG A 170 -8.65 -2.77 12.34
CA ARG A 170 -8.45 -4.22 12.28
C ARG A 170 -7.46 -4.73 13.31
N SER A 171 -6.43 -3.97 13.68
CA SER A 171 -5.48 -4.38 14.73
C SER A 171 -6.16 -4.47 16.11
N ARG A 172 -7.20 -3.67 16.34
CA ARG A 172 -8.02 -3.69 17.57
C ARG A 172 -9.22 -4.65 17.53
N SER A 173 -9.57 -5.17 16.35
CA SER A 173 -10.78 -5.98 16.16
C SER A 173 -10.55 -7.46 16.49
N ALA A 174 -11.51 -8.08 17.18
CA ALA A 174 -11.58 -9.54 17.35
C ALA A 174 -11.98 -10.28 16.05
N THR A 175 -12.53 -9.56 15.06
CA THR A 175 -12.88 -10.05 13.71
C THR A 175 -12.15 -9.20 12.64
N PRO A 176 -10.84 -9.39 12.45
CA PRO A 176 -10.01 -8.52 11.62
C PRO A 176 -10.25 -8.70 10.10
N ASP A 177 -11.04 -9.70 9.67
CA ASP A 177 -11.26 -10.04 8.27
C ASP A 177 -12.50 -9.36 7.63
N GLN A 178 -12.96 -8.21 8.16
CA GLN A 178 -14.06 -7.46 7.55
C GLN A 178 -13.68 -6.85 6.20
N VAL A 179 -14.68 -6.72 5.32
CA VAL A 179 -14.55 -6.13 3.98
C VAL A 179 -14.20 -4.64 4.10
N VAL A 180 -13.19 -4.20 3.35
CA VAL A 180 -12.70 -2.82 3.34
C VAL A 180 -13.29 -2.10 2.14
N THR A 181 -14.19 -1.15 2.36
CA THR A 181 -14.75 -0.30 1.28
C THR A 181 -13.90 0.96 1.13
N LEU A 182 -13.29 1.16 -0.04
CA LEU A 182 -12.50 2.37 -0.30
C LEU A 182 -13.38 3.63 -0.35
N PRO A 183 -12.94 4.77 0.20
CA PRO A 183 -13.70 6.01 0.19
C PRO A 183 -13.70 6.64 -1.20
N ASP A 184 -14.67 7.50 -1.49
CA ASP A 184 -14.62 8.39 -2.65
C ASP A 184 -13.65 9.54 -2.35
N LEU A 185 -12.48 9.56 -3.00
CA LEU A 185 -11.45 10.57 -2.76
C LEU A 185 -11.84 11.97 -3.26
N GLY A 186 -12.87 12.11 -4.10
CA GLY A 186 -13.35 13.38 -4.64
C GLY A 186 -14.52 14.01 -3.86
N ALA A 187 -15.23 13.22 -3.06
CA ALA A 187 -16.37 13.71 -2.28
C ALA A 187 -15.91 14.47 -1.03
N ASP A 188 -16.47 15.65 -0.76
CA ASP A 188 -16.27 16.36 0.51
C ASP A 188 -17.21 15.77 1.57
N ASP A 189 -16.78 14.68 2.20
CA ASP A 189 -17.53 13.90 3.18
C ASP A 189 -17.16 14.24 4.63
N GLY A 190 -16.46 15.35 4.86
CA GLY A 190 -15.96 15.74 6.19
C GLY A 190 -14.85 14.83 6.72
N PHE A 191 -14.34 13.88 5.93
CA PHE A 191 -13.24 13.00 6.32
C PHE A 191 -11.93 13.76 6.56
N ASP A 192 -11.82 14.98 6.03
CA ASP A 192 -10.68 15.86 6.25
C ASP A 192 -10.73 16.58 7.61
N ASP A 193 -11.91 16.77 8.21
CA ASP A 193 -12.13 17.48 9.49
C ASP A 193 -12.00 16.59 10.74
N LEU A 194 -11.84 15.27 10.54
CA LEU A 194 -11.52 14.34 11.60
C LEU A 194 -10.02 14.45 11.92
N ASP A 195 -9.66 15.51 12.64
CA ASP A 195 -8.34 15.64 13.24
C ASP A 195 -8.19 14.62 14.38
N LEU A 196 -7.15 13.78 14.29
CA LEU A 196 -6.68 12.88 15.35
C LEU A 196 -5.56 13.56 16.14
#